data_AF-A0A2V7VZM9-F1
#
_entry.id   AF-A0A2V7VZM9-F1
#
_cell.length_a   1.000
_cell.length_b   1.000
_cell.length_c   1.000
_cell.angle_alpha   90.00
_cell.angle_beta   90.00
_cell.angle_gamma   90.00
#
_symmetry.space_group_name_H-M   'P 1'
#
loop_
_entity.id
_entity.type
_entity.pdbx_description
1 polymer ?
#
loop_
_entity_poly.entity_id
_entity_poly.type
_entity_poly.pdbx_seq_one_letter_code
_entity_poly.pdbx_strand_id
1 'polypeptide(L)'
;MRKRAKALLLAAAASIAGCSGYFIAEYNPVVDHGATELQQKVDRFLTGLEQTVGTPAGEYDQNVAFYEEVRGDIRTLRDAASQERGNGLTVESLDLIGQNVEKLEAMHAKGISRDELGVVRTLFDTQFRMLVQLETAKKRKES
;
A
#
# COMPACT_ATOMS: atom_id res chain seq x y z
N MET A 1 43.17 -38.88 1.93
CA MET A 1 41.71 -38.93 1.63
C MET A 1 40.82 -38.31 2.72
N ARG A 2 41.01 -38.61 4.02
CA ARG A 2 40.16 -38.08 5.13
C ARG A 2 40.03 -36.55 5.22
N LYS A 3 41.09 -35.78 4.88
CA LYS A 3 41.06 -34.30 4.91
C LYS A 3 40.20 -33.69 3.79
N ARG A 4 40.17 -34.33 2.60
CA ARG A 4 39.33 -33.89 1.47
C ARG A 4 37.86 -34.17 1.72
N ALA A 5 37.54 -35.31 2.34
CA ALA A 5 36.18 -35.64 2.76
C ALA A 5 35.62 -34.66 3.80
N LYS A 6 36.44 -34.22 4.78
CA LYS A 6 36.04 -33.19 5.76
C LYS A 6 35.81 -31.82 5.12
N ALA A 7 36.63 -31.43 4.15
CA ALA A 7 36.46 -30.17 3.42
C ALA A 7 35.19 -30.16 2.55
N LEU A 8 34.88 -31.30 1.90
CA LEU A 8 33.64 -31.49 1.14
C LEU A 8 32.39 -31.48 2.04
N LEU A 9 32.46 -32.07 3.23
CA LEU A 9 31.37 -32.02 4.22
C LEU A 9 31.13 -30.60 4.77
N LEU A 10 32.18 -29.81 5.01
CA LEU A 10 32.04 -28.41 5.42
C LEU A 10 31.47 -27.53 4.30
N ALA A 11 31.87 -27.77 3.05
CA ALA A 11 31.35 -27.02 1.89
C ALA A 11 29.87 -27.32 1.63
N ALA A 12 29.43 -28.58 1.80
CA ALA A 12 28.03 -28.97 1.65
C ALA A 12 27.12 -28.43 2.76
N ALA A 13 27.65 -28.24 3.98
CA ALA A 13 26.91 -27.63 5.09
C ALA A 13 26.69 -26.12 4.91
N ALA A 14 27.61 -25.42 4.23
CA ALA A 14 27.52 -23.98 3.99
C ALA A 14 26.49 -23.61 2.90
N SER A 15 26.16 -24.52 1.99
CA SER A 15 25.21 -24.27 0.88
C SER A 15 23.73 -24.18 1.30
N ILE A 16 23.38 -24.52 2.55
CA ILE A 16 21.98 -24.44 3.04
C ILE A 16 21.67 -23.05 3.63
N ALA A 17 22.68 -22.22 3.92
CA ALA A 17 22.50 -20.89 4.49
C ALA A 17 22.24 -19.79 3.44
N GLY A 18 22.16 -20.14 2.15
CA GLY A 18 22.16 -19.18 1.04
C GLY A 18 20.79 -18.73 0.51
N CYS A 19 19.68 -19.31 0.97
CA CYS A 19 18.35 -18.82 0.61
C CYS A 19 17.85 -17.84 1.67
N SER A 20 18.39 -16.62 1.71
CA SER A 20 17.62 -15.50 2.24
C SER A 20 16.51 -15.19 1.24
N GLY A 21 15.53 -16.08 1.14
CA GLY A 21 14.33 -15.84 0.36
C GLY A 21 13.76 -14.50 0.76
N TYR A 22 13.20 -13.76 -0.21
CA TYR A 22 12.32 -12.65 0.09
C TYR A 22 11.28 -13.16 1.09
N PHE A 23 11.50 -12.88 2.38
CA PHE A 23 10.56 -13.25 3.42
C PHE A 23 9.40 -12.28 3.22
N ILE A 24 8.36 -12.73 2.54
CA ILE A 24 7.06 -12.08 2.63
C ILE A 24 6.63 -12.29 4.08
N ALA A 25 6.30 -11.18 4.75
CA ALA A 25 5.80 -11.16 6.11
C ALA A 25 4.62 -12.12 6.31
N GLU A 26 4.36 -12.45 7.58
CA GLU A 26 3.15 -13.16 7.97
C GLU A 26 1.93 -12.25 7.75
N TYR A 27 0.75 -12.85 7.73
CA TYR A 27 -0.50 -12.15 7.63
C TYR A 27 -0.74 -11.35 8.90
N ASN A 28 -0.98 -10.06 8.71
CA ASN A 28 -1.33 -9.16 9.79
C ASN A 28 -2.75 -8.62 9.57
N PRO A 29 -3.74 -9.02 10.38
CA PRO A 29 -5.13 -8.58 10.18
C PRO A 29 -5.29 -7.07 10.35
N VAL A 30 -4.44 -6.39 11.12
CA VAL A 30 -4.47 -4.92 11.26
C VAL A 30 -4.12 -4.27 9.93
N VAL A 31 -3.13 -4.80 9.22
CA VAL A 31 -2.69 -4.27 7.92
C VAL A 31 -3.73 -4.55 6.83
N ASP A 32 -4.28 -5.77 6.79
CA ASP A 32 -5.31 -6.19 5.83
C ASP A 32 -6.61 -5.38 5.96
N HIS A 33 -7.11 -5.25 7.20
CA HIS A 33 -8.30 -4.45 7.47
C HIS A 33 -8.03 -2.96 7.22
N GLY A 34 -6.89 -2.43 7.68
CA GLY A 34 -6.53 -1.03 7.45
C GLY A 34 -6.40 -0.68 5.96
N ALA A 35 -5.81 -1.55 5.15
CA ALA A 35 -5.72 -1.37 3.70
C ALA A 35 -7.10 -1.34 3.04
N THR A 36 -8.01 -2.21 3.48
CA THR A 36 -9.39 -2.27 2.99
C THR A 36 -10.19 -1.03 3.38
N GLU A 37 -10.07 -0.58 4.62
CA GLU A 37 -10.73 0.64 5.12
C GLU A 37 -10.23 1.90 4.40
N LEU A 38 -8.91 1.98 4.19
CA LEU A 38 -8.28 3.08 3.45
C LEU A 38 -8.78 3.12 2.00
N GLN A 39 -8.84 1.97 1.31
CA GLN A 39 -9.42 1.88 -0.04
C GLN A 39 -10.84 2.43 -0.04
N GLN A 40 -11.70 1.92 0.84
CA GLN A 40 -13.10 2.34 0.91
C GLN A 40 -13.27 3.82 1.23
N LYS A 41 -12.37 4.40 2.03
CA LYS A 41 -12.37 5.83 2.35
C LYS A 41 -12.05 6.67 1.11
N VAL A 42 -10.99 6.32 0.38
CA VAL A 42 -10.61 7.02 -0.86
C VAL A 42 -11.69 6.87 -1.94
N ASP A 43 -12.24 5.66 -2.13
CA ASP A 43 -13.29 5.42 -3.12
C ASP A 43 -14.55 6.23 -2.85
N ARG A 44 -14.96 6.34 -1.57
CA ARG A 44 -16.10 7.16 -1.16
C ARG A 44 -15.86 8.64 -1.44
N PHE A 45 -14.67 9.13 -1.12
CA PHE A 45 -14.30 10.51 -1.41
C PHE A 45 -14.33 10.83 -2.91
N LEU A 46 -13.67 10.01 -3.74
CA LEU A 46 -13.64 10.21 -5.19
C LEU A 46 -15.06 10.18 -5.78
N THR A 47 -15.94 9.31 -5.26
CA THR A 47 -17.34 9.24 -5.68
C THR A 47 -18.11 10.50 -5.30
N GLY A 48 -17.92 11.02 -4.09
CA GLY A 48 -18.54 12.27 -3.66
C GLY A 48 -18.02 13.48 -4.44
N LEU A 49 -16.72 13.53 -4.70
CA LEU A 49 -16.09 14.59 -5.45
C LEU A 49 -16.57 14.59 -6.92
N GLU A 50 -16.70 13.42 -7.55
CA GLU A 50 -17.28 13.30 -8.89
C GLU A 50 -18.74 13.81 -8.97
N GLN A 51 -19.51 13.73 -7.88
CA GLN A 51 -20.89 14.23 -7.85
C GLN A 51 -20.95 15.75 -7.64
N THR A 52 -19.93 16.33 -7.02
CA THR A 52 -19.92 17.74 -6.58
C THR A 52 -18.94 18.62 -7.34
N VAL A 53 -18.10 18.05 -8.21
CA VAL A 53 -17.12 18.78 -9.02
C VAL A 53 -17.80 19.89 -9.83
N GLY A 54 -17.22 21.09 -9.78
CA GLY A 54 -17.79 22.30 -10.40
C GLY A 54 -18.88 22.99 -9.57
N THR A 55 -19.13 22.54 -8.34
CA THR A 55 -20.00 23.21 -7.36
C THR A 55 -19.18 23.67 -6.14
N PRO A 56 -19.69 24.60 -5.31
CA PRO A 56 -18.98 25.02 -4.09
C PRO A 56 -18.64 23.87 -3.14
N ALA A 57 -19.47 22.82 -3.07
CA ALA A 57 -19.22 21.65 -2.22
C ALA A 57 -18.04 20.79 -2.71
N GLY A 58 -17.74 20.84 -4.01
CA GLY A 58 -16.62 20.15 -4.62
C GLY A 58 -15.37 21.03 -4.75
N GLU A 59 -15.31 22.18 -4.07
CA GLU A 59 -14.10 23.01 -4.02
C GLU A 59 -13.11 22.45 -2.99
N TYR A 60 -11.81 22.67 -3.25
CA TYR A 60 -10.74 22.18 -2.39
C TYR A 60 -10.91 22.59 -0.92
N ASP A 61 -11.28 23.84 -0.66
CA ASP A 61 -11.42 24.40 0.69
C ASP A 61 -12.48 23.66 1.53
N GLN A 62 -13.49 23.05 0.89
CA GLN A 62 -14.51 22.25 1.57
C GLN A 62 -14.05 20.80 1.85
N ASN A 63 -12.90 20.40 1.31
CA ASN A 63 -12.43 19.01 1.29
C ASN A 63 -11.05 18.82 1.93
N VAL A 64 -10.43 19.87 2.49
CA VAL A 64 -9.10 19.82 3.13
C VAL A 64 -9.02 18.74 4.22
N ALA A 65 -10.05 18.63 5.06
CA ALA A 65 -10.09 17.68 6.17
C ALA A 65 -9.91 16.22 5.72
N PHE A 66 -10.43 15.85 4.54
CA PHE A 66 -10.25 14.51 4.00
C PHE A 66 -8.77 14.20 3.74
N TYR A 67 -8.02 15.14 3.16
CA TYR A 67 -6.61 14.93 2.83
C TYR A 67 -5.75 14.80 4.09
N GLU A 68 -6.06 15.57 5.13
CA GLU A 68 -5.39 15.47 6.42
C GLU A 68 -5.67 14.12 7.11
N GLU A 69 -6.93 13.70 7.11
CA GLU A 69 -7.37 12.42 7.67
C GLU A 69 -6.69 11.23 6.97
N VAL A 70 -6.76 11.19 5.63
CA VAL A 70 -6.16 10.11 4.84
C VAL A 70 -4.63 10.07 4.98
N ARG A 71 -3.95 11.22 5.09
CA ARG A 71 -2.52 11.24 5.42
C ARG A 71 -2.24 10.64 6.79
N GLY A 72 -3.09 10.88 7.78
CA GLY A 72 -3.00 10.28 9.11
C GLY A 72 -3.16 8.77 9.08
N ASP A 73 -4.17 8.28 8.35
CA ASP A 73 -4.42 6.84 8.20
C ASP A 73 -3.25 6.12 7.51
N ILE A 74 -2.75 6.69 6.41
CA ILE A 74 -1.63 6.12 5.66
C ILE A 74 -0.39 6.02 6.56
N ARG A 75 -0.07 7.06 7.32
CA ARG A 75 1.06 7.05 8.26
C ARG A 75 0.90 5.96 9.31
N THR A 76 -0.27 5.88 9.93
CA THR A 76 -0.57 4.88 10.97
C THR A 76 -0.43 3.46 10.42
N LEU A 77 -1.03 3.19 9.26
CA LEU A 77 -0.99 1.89 8.62
C LEU A 77 0.40 1.50 8.15
N ARG A 78 1.14 2.46 7.59
CA ARG A 78 2.54 2.30 7.19
C ARG A 78 3.43 1.97 8.38
N ASP A 79 3.27 2.68 9.49
CA ASP A 79 4.04 2.45 10.71
C ASP A 79 3.78 1.03 11.23
N ALA A 80 2.52 0.60 11.28
CA ALA A 80 2.16 -0.76 11.65
C ALA A 80 2.80 -1.82 10.71
N ALA A 81 2.70 -1.62 9.39
CA ALA A 81 3.30 -2.53 8.41
C ALA A 81 4.83 -2.59 8.54
N SER A 82 5.48 -1.47 8.85
CA SER A 82 6.95 -1.35 8.93
C SER A 82 7.59 -2.09 10.10
N GLN A 83 6.81 -2.43 11.14
CA GLN A 83 7.31 -3.18 12.30
C GLN A 83 7.61 -4.65 11.97
N GLU A 84 7.12 -5.15 10.85
CA GLU A 84 7.25 -6.54 10.47
C GLU A 84 8.26 -6.71 9.33
N ARG A 85 9.31 -7.49 9.59
CA ARG A 85 10.31 -7.81 8.58
C ARG A 85 9.63 -8.59 7.45
N GLY A 86 9.74 -8.07 6.23
CA GLY A 86 9.13 -8.70 5.05
C GLY A 86 7.92 -7.96 4.47
N ASN A 87 7.49 -6.88 5.12
CA ASN A 87 6.43 -5.99 4.62
C ASN A 87 6.94 -4.89 3.67
N GLY A 88 8.13 -5.05 3.07
CA GLY A 88 8.70 -4.02 2.20
C GLY A 88 7.76 -3.59 1.06
N LEU A 89 7.11 -4.54 0.40
CA LEU A 89 6.15 -4.28 -0.68
C LEU A 89 4.86 -3.59 -0.18
N THR A 90 4.40 -3.93 1.02
CA THR A 90 3.25 -3.28 1.66
C THR A 90 3.59 -1.82 1.99
N VAL A 91 4.75 -1.58 2.60
CA VAL A 91 5.22 -0.22 2.92
C VAL A 91 5.39 0.62 1.65
N GLU A 92 6.00 0.07 0.60
CA GLU A 92 6.16 0.75 -0.69
C GLU A 92 4.81 1.08 -1.34
N SER A 93 3.85 0.15 -1.28
CA SER A 93 2.50 0.39 -1.78
C SER A 93 1.80 1.54 -1.05
N LEU A 94 1.93 1.60 0.28
CA LEU A 94 1.38 2.68 1.10
C LEU A 94 2.06 4.03 0.82
N ASP A 95 3.38 4.03 0.63
CA ASP A 95 4.13 5.22 0.24
C ASP A 95 3.67 5.74 -1.14
N LEU A 96 3.46 4.86 -2.11
CA LEU A 96 2.95 5.21 -3.44
C LEU A 96 1.50 5.73 -3.41
N ILE A 97 0.65 5.14 -2.58
CA ILE A 97 -0.73 5.63 -2.35
C ILE A 97 -0.67 7.03 -1.73
N GLY A 98 0.18 7.25 -0.72
CA GLY A 98 0.39 8.55 -0.10
C GLY A 98 0.81 9.62 -1.11
N GLN A 99 1.80 9.31 -1.97
CA GLN A 99 2.22 10.22 -3.03
C GLN A 99 1.10 10.55 -4.02
N ASN A 100 0.20 9.60 -4.30
CA ASN A 100 -0.93 9.84 -5.19
C ASN A 100 -2.05 10.64 -4.51
N VAL A 101 -2.21 10.52 -3.18
CA VAL A 101 -3.09 11.42 -2.40
C VAL A 101 -2.58 12.85 -2.46
N GLU A 102 -1.27 13.07 -2.30
CA GLU A 102 -0.66 14.40 -2.43
C GLU A 102 -0.85 14.99 -3.85
N LYS A 103 -0.72 14.16 -4.89
CA LYS A 103 -0.98 14.60 -6.28
C LYS A 103 -2.46 14.93 -6.50
N LEU A 104 -3.38 14.10 -6.01
CA LEU A 104 -4.81 14.37 -6.08
C LEU A 104 -5.14 15.69 -5.36
N GLU A 105 -4.57 15.92 -4.18
CA GLU A 105 -4.74 17.17 -3.42
C GLU A 105 -4.28 18.38 -4.25
N ALA A 106 -3.07 18.30 -4.82
CA ALA A 106 -2.51 19.35 -5.65
C ALA A 106 -3.31 19.61 -6.94
N MET A 107 -3.92 18.57 -7.54
CA MET A 107 -4.82 18.72 -8.68
C MET A 107 -6.14 19.36 -8.27
N HIS A 108 -6.72 18.92 -7.16
CA HIS A 108 -7.98 19.46 -6.65
C HIS A 108 -7.84 20.95 -6.29
N ALA A 109 -6.76 21.35 -5.63
CA ALA A 109 -6.45 22.74 -5.30
C ALA A 109 -6.32 23.66 -6.55
N LYS A 110 -6.06 23.09 -7.74
CA LYS A 110 -5.97 23.81 -9.01
C LYS A 110 -7.26 23.81 -9.82
N GLY A 111 -8.32 23.16 -9.32
CA GLY A 111 -9.58 22.96 -10.04
C GLY A 111 -9.53 21.72 -10.92
N ILE A 112 -9.67 20.55 -10.29
CA ILE A 112 -9.71 19.26 -11.00
C ILE A 112 -11.00 19.09 -11.81
N SER A 113 -10.87 18.56 -13.02
CA SER A 113 -12.01 18.23 -13.90
C SER A 113 -12.55 16.82 -13.66
N ARG A 114 -13.76 16.56 -14.15
CA ARG A 114 -14.38 15.22 -14.11
C ARG A 114 -13.53 14.15 -14.85
N ASP A 115 -12.95 14.52 -15.98
CA ASP A 115 -12.13 13.59 -16.77
C ASP A 115 -10.83 13.23 -16.03
N GLU A 116 -10.19 14.22 -15.40
CA GLU A 116 -9.02 14.00 -14.55
C GLU A 116 -9.36 13.12 -13.34
N LEU A 117 -10.53 13.31 -12.71
CA LEU A 117 -11.00 12.41 -11.63
C LEU A 117 -11.13 10.95 -12.09
N GLY A 118 -11.59 10.71 -13.32
CA GLY A 118 -11.67 9.36 -13.89
C GLY A 118 -10.30 8.69 -14.04
N VAL A 119 -9.27 9.46 -14.42
CA VAL A 119 -7.88 8.97 -14.49
C VAL A 119 -7.35 8.68 -13.08
N VAL A 120 -7.58 9.58 -12.13
CA VAL A 120 -7.15 9.40 -10.73
C VAL A 120 -7.81 8.18 -10.10
N ARG A 121 -9.11 7.96 -10.32
CA ARG A 121 -9.82 6.76 -9.86
C ARG A 121 -9.17 5.49 -10.37
N THR A 122 -8.90 5.41 -11.67
CA THR A 122 -8.26 4.23 -12.28
C THR A 122 -6.90 3.92 -11.65
N LEU A 123 -6.13 4.95 -11.32
CA LEU A 123 -4.84 4.82 -10.65
C LEU A 123 -4.98 4.26 -9.23
N PHE A 124 -5.88 4.82 -8.41
CA PHE A 124 -6.13 4.32 -7.05
C PHE A 124 -6.69 2.90 -7.05
N ASP A 125 -7.67 2.61 -7.92
CA ASP A 125 -8.25 1.26 -8.06
C ASP A 125 -7.16 0.21 -8.34
N THR A 126 -6.19 0.56 -9.18
CA THR A 126 -5.08 -0.34 -9.51
C THR A 126 -4.16 -0.53 -8.31
N GLN A 127 -3.77 0.54 -7.62
CA GLN A 127 -2.88 0.46 -6.47
C GLN A 127 -3.48 -0.27 -5.28
N PHE A 128 -4.73 0.06 -4.92
CA PHE A 128 -5.43 -0.64 -3.84
C PHE A 128 -5.68 -2.10 -4.17
N ARG A 129 -6.02 -2.43 -5.43
CA ARG A 129 -6.14 -3.83 -5.85
C ARG A 129 -4.85 -4.60 -5.63
N MET A 130 -3.69 -4.04 -5.97
CA MET A 130 -2.39 -4.69 -5.74
C MET A 130 -2.11 -4.88 -4.24
N LEU A 131 -2.34 -3.84 -3.43
CA LEU A 131 -2.14 -3.90 -1.99
C LEU A 131 -3.04 -4.95 -1.32
N VAL A 132 -4.34 -4.92 -1.58
CA VAL A 132 -5.32 -5.87 -1.00
C VAL A 132 -5.06 -7.30 -1.49
N GLN A 133 -4.67 -7.48 -2.76
CA GLN A 133 -4.29 -8.80 -3.28
C GLN A 133 -3.05 -9.36 -2.58
N LEU A 134 -2.06 -8.52 -2.28
CA LEU A 134 -0.87 -8.91 -1.53
C LEU A 134 -1.24 -9.39 -0.11
N GLU A 135 -2.03 -8.61 0.63
CA GLU A 135 -2.44 -9.00 2.00
C GLU A 135 -3.33 -10.25 2.01
N THR A 136 -4.22 -10.40 1.02
CA THR A 136 -5.01 -11.61 0.82
C THR A 136 -4.12 -12.83 0.53
N ALA A 137 -3.04 -12.67 -0.24
CA ALA A 137 -2.12 -13.75 -0.54
C ALA A 137 -1.36 -14.22 0.71
N LYS A 138 -0.97 -13.31 1.61
CA LYS A 138 -0.38 -13.65 2.91
C LYS A 138 -1.35 -14.48 3.74
N LYS A 139 -2.61 -14.04 3.85
CA LYS A 139 -3.68 -14.77 4.55
C LYS A 139 -3.85 -16.21 4.07
N ARG A 140 -3.86 -16.41 2.75
CA ARG A 140 -4.00 -17.74 2.12
C ARG A 140 -2.81 -18.66 2.37
N LYS A 141 -1.61 -18.11 2.56
CA LYS A 141 -0.40 -18.90 2.85
C LYS A 141 -0.45 -19.55 4.24
N GLU A 142 -1.22 -18.98 5.16
CA GLU A 142 -1.36 -19.44 6.55
C GLU A 142 -2.58 -20.32 6.81
N SER A 143 -3.48 -20.45 5.82
CA SER A 143 -4.67 -21.31 5.87
C SER A 143 -4.36 -22.71 5.37
#